data_AF-A0A7C7KHN3-F1
#
_entry.id   AF-A0A7C7KHN3-F1
#
_cell.length_a   1.000
_cell.length_b   1.000
_cell.length_c   1.000
_cell.angle_alpha   90.00
_cell.angle_beta   90.00
_cell.angle_gamma   90.00
#
_symmetry.space_group_name_H-M   'P 1'
#
loop_
_entity.id
_entity.type
_entity.pdbx_description
1 polymer ?
#
loop_
_entity_poly.entity_id
_entity_poly.type
_entity_poly.pdbx_seq_one_letter_code
_entity_poly.pdbx_strand_id
1 'polypeptide(L)'
;MFKTPRSRLITIILITGILGWQLYSKGLKLGLDLQGGMHLVLEVDDPEGTMTVEAKADMIDRVDRIIRTRIDEFGVEEPLIQKVGGERLIVELAGIDDQDRAKEIVQRNAFLEFKLVLLTTDMTAALSRIDRSVVAALGIDSIRALGADVVASEQPEIVDLLFGGGDTTVTAEQVDTAEVVEEVPEEEDPLDSFQPFSSKLNMGDIPGTYLIALEDIPTVELFLAMDEVQRALPRDQALQWGMELVGRGARTYRYLWVLEEDPFLTGDRLETATAGRDPQFNQSQVQFELSRAGGRTFGQFTGQHIGDNLAIVLDGEVQSAPVIRDRIGARGQIDMGSGTPLEEASDLALVLRAGALPAKINIIEERTVGPSLGQDSVDAGKIAGMLGIALVVLVMLAYYRVAGMLAVGALGVYVVLVLGGLAALGAVLTVPGIAGLILSIGMAVDANVLIFERIREELAVGRATRTAVEEGFQHARSAIVDANMTTLITALILFQFGTGPVRGFAVTLSIGIVASFFSALFVTRSFFLLYLQGKKASDPISV
;
A
#
# COMPACT_ATOMS: atom_id res chain seq x y z
N MET A 1 -39.76 -2.31 -36.09
CA MET A 1 -39.43 -3.59 -35.43
C MET A 1 -40.28 -3.91 -34.19
N PHE A 2 -40.92 -2.93 -33.51
CA PHE A 2 -41.72 -3.15 -32.28
C PHE A 2 -43.22 -2.83 -32.39
N LYS A 3 -43.89 -3.31 -33.45
CA LYS A 3 -45.31 -2.97 -33.71
C LYS A 3 -46.31 -3.78 -32.89
N THR A 4 -45.94 -4.97 -32.38
CA THR A 4 -46.86 -5.83 -31.62
C THR A 4 -46.49 -5.88 -30.14
N PRO A 5 -47.47 -5.89 -29.21
CA PRO A 5 -47.20 -5.94 -27.77
C PRO A 5 -46.48 -7.23 -27.37
N ARG A 6 -46.68 -8.34 -28.10
CA ARG A 6 -45.95 -9.59 -27.90
C ARG A 6 -44.45 -9.46 -28.21
N SER A 7 -44.06 -8.75 -29.28
CA SER A 7 -42.63 -8.60 -29.59
C SER A 7 -41.91 -7.70 -28.58
N ARG A 8 -42.62 -6.72 -28.01
CA ARG A 8 -42.10 -5.89 -26.90
C ARG A 8 -41.88 -6.73 -25.64
N LEU A 9 -42.85 -7.58 -25.27
CA LEU A 9 -42.73 -8.45 -24.11
C LEU A 9 -41.51 -9.40 -24.21
N ILE A 10 -41.32 -10.02 -25.38
CA ILE A 10 -40.16 -10.89 -25.64
C ILE A 10 -38.85 -10.11 -25.47
N THR A 11 -38.81 -8.87 -25.96
CA THR A 11 -37.63 -7.99 -25.84
C THR A 11 -37.33 -7.68 -24.37
N ILE A 12 -38.36 -7.38 -23.57
CA ILE A 12 -38.19 -7.13 -22.12
C ILE A 12 -37.65 -8.38 -21.44
N ILE A 13 -38.25 -9.54 -21.67
CA ILE A 13 -37.82 -10.81 -21.06
C ILE A 13 -36.39 -11.14 -21.46
N LEU A 14 -36.01 -10.92 -22.72
CA LEU A 14 -34.66 -11.19 -23.21
C LEU A 14 -33.63 -10.26 -22.56
N ILE A 15 -33.89 -8.95 -22.50
CA ILE A 15 -32.98 -7.98 -21.87
C ILE A 15 -32.85 -8.27 -20.38
N THR A 16 -33.97 -8.44 -19.67
CA THR A 16 -33.97 -8.77 -18.24
C THR A 16 -33.31 -10.11 -17.97
N GLY A 17 -33.50 -11.10 -18.84
CA GLY A 17 -32.87 -12.41 -18.73
C GLY A 17 -31.35 -12.35 -18.91
N ILE A 18 -30.85 -11.59 -19.88
CA ILE A 18 -29.40 -11.39 -20.11
C ILE A 18 -28.76 -10.68 -18.92
N LEU A 19 -29.37 -9.59 -18.45
CA LEU A 19 -28.83 -8.82 -17.33
C LEU A 19 -28.97 -9.57 -16.00
N GLY A 20 -30.06 -10.31 -15.80
CA GLY A 20 -30.22 -11.21 -14.66
C GLY A 20 -29.22 -12.35 -14.66
N TRP A 21 -28.89 -12.92 -15.82
CA TRP A 21 -27.82 -13.91 -15.96
C TRP A 21 -26.44 -13.32 -15.63
N GLN A 22 -26.14 -12.11 -16.10
CA GLN A 22 -24.91 -11.43 -15.73
C GLN A 22 -24.81 -11.19 -14.22
N LEU A 23 -25.90 -10.75 -13.58
CA LEU A 23 -25.95 -10.58 -12.14
C LEU A 23 -25.66 -11.89 -11.39
N TYR A 24 -26.24 -13.01 -11.85
CA TYR A 24 -26.01 -14.32 -11.23
C TYR A 24 -24.58 -14.84 -11.44
N SER A 25 -24.02 -14.66 -12.64
CA SER A 25 -22.70 -15.21 -13.00
C SER A 25 -21.52 -14.41 -12.44
N LYS A 26 -21.61 -13.08 -12.42
CA LYS A 26 -20.51 -12.19 -12.02
C LYS A 26 -20.60 -11.69 -10.58
N GLY A 27 -21.79 -11.74 -9.96
CA GLY A 27 -22.03 -11.07 -8.69
C GLY A 27 -21.92 -9.55 -8.78
N LEU A 28 -22.15 -8.87 -7.66
CA LEU A 28 -21.90 -7.43 -7.51
C LEU A 28 -20.56 -7.24 -6.82
N LYS A 29 -19.71 -6.39 -7.41
CA LYS A 29 -18.49 -5.94 -6.73
C LYS A 29 -18.88 -4.95 -5.64
N LEU A 30 -18.36 -5.12 -4.43
CA LEU A 30 -18.65 -4.26 -3.30
C LEU A 30 -17.45 -3.36 -3.04
N GLY A 31 -17.69 -2.12 -2.65
CA GLY A 31 -16.64 -1.16 -2.36
C GLY A 31 -16.08 -1.30 -0.97
N LEU A 32 -14.97 -0.59 -0.74
CA LEU A 32 -14.27 -0.50 0.52
C LEU A 32 -15.21 -0.18 1.70
N ASP A 33 -16.14 0.76 1.52
CA ASP A 33 -17.11 1.16 2.55
C ASP A 33 -18.08 0.05 2.95
N LEU A 34 -18.23 -1.01 2.14
CA LEU A 34 -19.14 -2.13 2.41
C LEU A 34 -18.40 -3.37 2.91
N GLN A 35 -17.20 -3.64 2.40
CA GLN A 35 -16.40 -4.82 2.77
C GLN A 35 -15.39 -4.55 3.89
N GLY A 36 -15.10 -3.28 4.17
CA GLY A 36 -13.93 -2.89 4.96
C GLY A 36 -12.63 -3.03 4.16
N GLY A 37 -11.56 -2.45 4.70
CA GLY A 37 -10.21 -2.48 4.12
C GLY A 37 -9.47 -1.16 4.33
N MET A 38 -8.55 -0.86 3.42
CA MET A 38 -7.65 0.30 3.51
C MET A 38 -7.68 1.19 2.26
N HIS A 39 -7.56 2.51 2.47
CA HIS A 39 -7.30 3.52 1.45
C HIS A 39 -5.97 4.24 1.79
N LEU A 40 -5.00 4.16 0.89
CA LEU A 40 -3.70 4.80 1.00
C LEU A 40 -3.52 5.83 -0.12
N VAL A 41 -3.07 7.03 0.24
CA VAL A 41 -2.58 8.02 -0.72
C VAL A 41 -1.07 8.10 -0.59
N LEU A 42 -0.39 7.66 -1.65
CA LEU A 42 1.06 7.54 -1.73
C LEU A 42 1.65 8.66 -2.57
N GLU A 43 2.81 9.16 -2.16
CA GLU A 43 3.59 10.16 -2.89
C GLU A 43 5.07 9.78 -2.85
N VAL A 44 5.77 10.04 -3.96
CA VAL A 44 7.21 9.77 -4.06
C VAL A 44 7.94 10.78 -3.19
N ASP A 45 8.82 10.28 -2.32
CA ASP A 45 9.67 11.11 -1.46
C ASP A 45 10.67 11.89 -2.32
N ASP A 46 10.66 13.22 -2.18
CA ASP A 46 11.54 14.15 -2.91
C ASP A 46 11.99 15.26 -1.93
N PRO A 47 12.91 14.94 -1.00
CA PRO A 47 13.30 15.84 0.08
C PRO A 47 13.98 17.12 -0.41
N GLU A 48 14.67 17.07 -1.57
CA GLU A 48 15.35 18.23 -2.15
C GLU A 48 14.47 19.02 -3.13
N GLY A 49 13.29 18.49 -3.49
CA GLY A 49 12.37 19.12 -4.45
C GLY A 49 12.96 19.25 -5.86
N THR A 50 13.99 18.46 -6.19
CA THR A 50 14.79 18.60 -7.41
C THR A 50 14.19 17.84 -8.60
N MET A 51 13.19 16.97 -8.36
CA MET A 51 12.59 16.17 -9.42
C MET A 51 11.64 16.99 -10.29
N THR A 52 11.81 16.90 -11.61
CA THR A 52 10.88 17.49 -12.57
C THR A 52 9.52 16.78 -12.52
N VAL A 53 8.46 17.46 -12.93
CA VAL A 53 7.10 16.88 -13.00
C VAL A 53 7.08 15.62 -13.88
N GLU A 54 7.84 15.59 -14.96
CA GLU A 54 7.99 14.42 -15.84
C GLU A 54 8.71 13.26 -15.13
N ALA A 55 9.78 13.54 -14.39
CA ALA A 55 10.49 12.52 -13.62
C ALA A 55 9.60 11.92 -12.51
N LYS A 56 8.79 12.75 -11.83
CA LYS A 56 7.82 12.28 -10.82
C LYS A 56 6.77 11.38 -11.45
N ALA A 57 6.22 11.76 -12.60
CA ALA A 57 5.24 10.94 -13.32
C ALA A 57 5.84 9.58 -13.74
N ASP A 58 7.07 9.57 -14.25
CA ASP A 58 7.78 8.34 -14.63
C ASP A 58 8.09 7.45 -13.41
N MET A 59 8.37 8.04 -12.24
CA MET A 59 8.54 7.28 -10.99
C MET A 59 7.23 6.65 -10.56
N ILE A 60 6.14 7.45 -10.56
CA ILE A 60 4.80 6.97 -10.21
C ILE A 60 4.39 5.82 -11.13
N ASP A 61 4.75 5.87 -12.41
CA ASP A 61 4.48 4.77 -13.34
C ASP A 61 5.25 3.49 -13.03
N ARG A 62 6.46 3.59 -12.49
CA ARG A 62 7.23 2.43 -12.02
C ARG A 62 6.68 1.88 -10.71
N VAL A 63 6.39 2.78 -9.78
CA VAL A 63 5.78 2.47 -8.48
C VAL A 63 4.43 1.77 -8.69
N ASP A 64 3.57 2.28 -9.58
CA ASP A 64 2.27 1.68 -9.91
C ASP A 64 2.41 0.21 -10.35
N ARG A 65 3.40 -0.11 -11.20
CA ARG A 65 3.64 -1.49 -11.64
C ARG A 65 4.09 -2.40 -10.51
N ILE A 66 4.99 -1.93 -9.65
CA ILE A 66 5.52 -2.71 -8.53
C ILE A 66 4.42 -2.95 -7.50
N ILE A 67 3.70 -1.89 -7.12
CA ILE A 67 2.61 -1.96 -6.14
C ILE A 67 1.47 -2.87 -6.64
N ARG A 68 1.08 -2.78 -7.92
CA ARG A 68 0.14 -3.74 -8.53
C ARG A 68 0.62 -5.18 -8.33
N THR A 69 1.87 -5.46 -8.71
CA THR A 69 2.44 -6.81 -8.60
C THR A 69 2.47 -7.31 -7.15
N ARG A 70 2.82 -6.45 -6.18
CA ARG A 70 2.83 -6.81 -4.76
C ARG A 70 1.45 -7.13 -4.24
N ILE A 71 0.46 -6.31 -4.60
CA ILE A 71 -0.91 -6.48 -4.14
C ILE A 71 -1.56 -7.71 -4.78
N ASP A 72 -1.29 -7.96 -6.06
CA ASP A 72 -1.74 -9.17 -6.77
C ASP A 72 -1.14 -10.43 -6.10
N GLU A 73 0.15 -10.42 -5.75
CA GLU A 73 0.82 -11.50 -5.04
C GLU A 73 0.37 -11.64 -3.57
N PHE A 74 -0.06 -10.55 -2.94
CA PHE A 74 -0.64 -10.58 -1.59
C PHE A 74 -2.00 -11.28 -1.58
N GLY A 75 -2.63 -11.41 -2.75
CA GLY A 75 -3.90 -12.12 -2.91
C GLY A 75 -5.12 -11.24 -2.64
N VAL A 76 -4.99 -9.91 -2.76
CA VAL A 76 -6.16 -9.02 -2.69
C VAL A 76 -7.01 -9.26 -3.93
N GLU A 77 -8.26 -9.68 -3.74
CA GLU A 77 -9.10 -10.10 -4.86
C GLU A 77 -9.43 -8.94 -5.81
N GLU A 78 -9.49 -7.68 -5.34
CA GLU A 78 -9.90 -6.54 -6.16
C GLU A 78 -9.26 -5.19 -5.73
N PRO A 79 -7.96 -4.96 -5.98
CA PRO A 79 -7.32 -3.69 -5.64
C PRO A 79 -7.65 -2.57 -6.63
N LEU A 80 -7.91 -1.37 -6.12
CA LEU A 80 -8.12 -0.17 -6.92
C LEU A 80 -6.91 0.76 -6.80
N ILE A 81 -6.08 0.76 -7.84
CA ILE A 81 -4.88 1.60 -7.88
C ILE A 81 -5.06 2.66 -8.97
N GLN A 82 -5.04 3.94 -8.58
CA GLN A 82 -5.28 5.08 -9.45
C GLN A 82 -4.22 6.18 -9.27
N LYS A 83 -3.71 6.70 -10.39
CA LYS A 83 -2.83 7.87 -10.39
C LYS A 83 -3.67 9.14 -10.31
N VAL A 84 -3.34 10.04 -9.39
CA VAL A 84 -4.04 11.32 -9.19
C VAL A 84 -3.05 12.47 -9.27
N GLY A 85 -3.35 13.46 -10.11
CA GLY A 85 -2.52 14.67 -10.23
C GLY A 85 -1.12 14.45 -10.81
N GLY A 86 -0.78 13.23 -11.26
CA GLY A 86 0.56 12.90 -11.81
C GLY A 86 1.65 12.69 -10.76
N GLU A 87 1.39 13.06 -9.51
CA GLU A 87 2.36 13.03 -8.40
C GLU A 87 1.97 12.03 -7.31
N ARG A 88 0.70 11.58 -7.30
CA ARG A 88 0.16 10.72 -6.25
C ARG A 88 -0.41 9.43 -6.82
N LEU A 89 -0.30 8.39 -6.01
CA LEU A 89 -0.89 7.08 -6.27
C LEU A 89 -1.86 6.74 -5.15
N ILE A 90 -3.15 6.62 -5.49
CA ILE A 90 -4.19 6.16 -4.58
C ILE A 90 -4.28 4.65 -4.71
N VAL A 91 -4.19 3.94 -3.58
CA VAL A 91 -4.30 2.49 -3.47
C VAL A 91 -5.44 2.17 -2.52
N GLU A 92 -6.50 1.56 -3.03
CA GLU A 92 -7.60 1.04 -2.21
C GLU A 92 -7.59 -0.47 -2.25
N LEU A 93 -7.62 -1.08 -1.07
CA LEU A 93 -7.56 -2.51 -0.88
C LEU A 93 -8.77 -2.94 -0.07
N ALA A 94 -9.74 -3.58 -0.71
CA ALA A 94 -10.96 -4.05 -0.07
C ALA A 94 -10.80 -5.49 0.44
N GLY A 95 -11.49 -5.82 1.53
CA GLY A 95 -11.59 -7.20 2.03
C GLY A 95 -10.28 -7.76 2.61
N ILE A 96 -9.38 -6.91 3.08
CA ILE A 96 -8.16 -7.36 3.78
C ILE A 96 -8.44 -7.49 5.28
N ASP A 97 -8.06 -8.63 5.85
CA ASP A 97 -8.10 -8.87 7.30
C ASP A 97 -6.96 -8.14 8.03
N ASP A 98 -5.72 -8.29 7.55
CA ASP A 98 -4.52 -7.67 8.13
C ASP A 98 -4.06 -6.45 7.31
N GLN A 99 -4.48 -5.29 7.81
CA GLN A 99 -4.23 -4.00 7.18
C GLN A 99 -2.79 -3.53 7.42
N ASP A 100 -2.26 -3.72 8.62
CA ASP A 100 -0.90 -3.28 8.97
C ASP A 100 0.14 -4.04 8.13
N ARG A 101 -0.05 -5.34 7.91
CA ARG A 101 0.80 -6.15 7.04
C ARG A 101 0.72 -5.71 5.58
N ALA A 102 -0.48 -5.44 5.05
CA ALA A 102 -0.65 -4.95 3.69
C ALA A 102 0.06 -3.60 3.47
N LYS A 103 -0.02 -2.71 4.47
CA LYS A 103 0.69 -1.43 4.48
C LYS A 103 2.20 -1.62 4.45
N GLU A 104 2.74 -2.51 5.28
CA GLU A 104 4.19 -2.79 5.29
C GLU A 104 4.66 -3.26 3.91
N ILE A 105 3.96 -4.20 3.27
CA ILE A 105 4.29 -4.71 1.94
C ILE A 105 4.29 -3.60 0.88
N VAL A 106 3.34 -2.67 0.95
CA VAL A 106 3.25 -1.54 0.02
C VAL A 106 4.40 -0.55 0.24
N GLN A 107 4.81 -0.30 1.49
CA GLN A 107 5.87 0.67 1.83
C GLN A 107 7.29 0.13 1.69
N ARG A 108 7.49 -1.19 1.79
CA ARG A 108 8.83 -1.80 1.85
C ARG A 108 9.61 -1.53 0.57
N ASN A 109 10.82 -0.99 0.65
CA ASN A 109 11.62 -0.71 -0.56
C ASN A 109 12.07 -2.03 -1.20
N ALA A 110 12.59 -2.96 -0.40
CA ALA A 110 13.14 -4.26 -0.80
C ALA A 110 14.22 -4.15 -1.89
N PHE A 111 15.14 -3.23 -1.69
CA PHE A 111 16.35 -3.16 -2.49
C PHE A 111 17.30 -4.27 -2.05
N LEU A 112 17.39 -5.32 -2.86
CA LEU A 112 18.26 -6.46 -2.62
C LEU A 112 19.61 -6.27 -3.32
N GLU A 113 20.68 -6.45 -2.56
CA GLU A 113 22.06 -6.37 -3.04
C GLU A 113 22.85 -7.61 -2.59
N PHE A 114 23.76 -8.06 -3.44
CA PHE A 114 24.76 -9.06 -3.11
C PHE A 114 26.13 -8.40 -3.09
N LYS A 115 26.80 -8.47 -1.94
CA LYS A 115 28.09 -7.82 -1.70
C LYS A 115 29.09 -8.83 -1.14
N LEU A 116 30.38 -8.62 -1.42
CA LEU A 116 31.44 -9.40 -0.81
C LEU A 116 31.74 -8.86 0.59
N VAL A 117 31.91 -9.76 1.57
CA VAL A 117 32.41 -9.39 2.88
C VAL A 117 33.92 -9.25 2.81
N LEU A 118 34.44 -8.10 3.24
CA LEU A 118 35.86 -7.81 3.29
C LEU A 118 36.44 -8.11 4.67
N LEU A 119 37.75 -8.33 4.75
CA LEU A 119 38.40 -8.60 6.03
C LEU A 119 38.51 -7.32 6.86
N THR A 120 38.35 -7.45 8.18
CA THR A 120 38.49 -6.31 9.11
C THR A 120 39.89 -5.70 9.11
N THR A 121 40.92 -6.45 8.69
CA THR A 121 42.29 -5.96 8.52
C THR A 121 42.38 -4.78 7.58
N ASP A 122 41.55 -4.77 6.54
CA ASP A 122 41.60 -3.77 5.47
C ASP A 122 40.99 -2.44 5.92
N MET A 123 40.18 -2.48 6.98
CA MET A 123 39.56 -1.33 7.62
C MET A 123 40.43 -0.66 8.69
N THR A 124 41.50 -1.30 9.19
CA THR A 124 42.28 -0.78 10.33
C THR A 124 42.83 0.64 10.09
N ALA A 125 43.40 0.89 8.90
CA ALA A 125 43.88 2.22 8.50
C ALA A 125 42.75 3.24 8.22
N ALA A 126 41.54 2.77 7.92
CA ALA A 126 40.35 3.61 7.79
C ALA A 126 39.80 4.00 9.17
N LEU A 127 39.78 3.08 10.13
CA LEU A 127 39.30 3.33 11.49
C LEU A 127 40.06 4.47 12.16
N SER A 128 41.39 4.50 12.08
CA SER A 128 42.18 5.62 12.63
C SER A 128 41.90 6.96 11.94
N ARG A 129 41.49 6.95 10.66
CA ARG A 129 41.06 8.18 9.97
C ARG A 129 39.67 8.62 10.44
N ILE A 130 38.77 7.66 10.66
CA ILE A 130 37.43 7.92 11.20
C ILE A 130 37.54 8.52 12.60
N ASP A 131 38.33 7.92 13.50
CA ASP A 131 38.53 8.43 14.86
C ASP A 131 39.01 9.89 14.85
N ARG A 132 40.02 10.22 14.03
CA ARG A 132 40.50 11.60 13.87
C ARG A 132 39.43 12.54 13.32
N SER A 133 38.60 12.08 12.38
CA SER A 133 37.52 12.89 11.81
C SER A 133 36.40 13.16 12.83
N VAL A 134 36.06 12.19 13.68
CA VAL A 134 35.08 12.33 14.77
C VAL A 134 35.59 13.32 15.80
N VAL A 135 36.86 13.22 16.20
CA VAL A 135 37.49 14.16 17.14
C VAL A 135 37.54 15.57 16.58
N ALA A 136 37.87 15.72 15.30
CA ALA A 136 37.91 17.02 14.64
C ALA A 136 36.52 17.66 14.51
N ALA A 137 35.46 16.87 14.30
CA ALA A 137 34.11 17.37 14.10
C ALA A 137 33.40 17.75 15.42
N LEU A 138 33.52 16.90 16.45
CA LEU A 138 32.78 17.06 17.71
C LEU A 138 33.59 17.77 18.80
N GLY A 139 34.93 17.65 18.77
CA GLY A 139 35.80 18.07 19.86
C GLY A 139 35.78 17.11 21.05
N ILE A 140 36.89 17.03 21.78
CA ILE A 140 37.13 16.03 22.83
C ILE A 140 36.12 16.15 24.00
N ASP A 141 35.67 17.37 24.31
CA ASP A 141 34.78 17.63 25.45
C ASP A 141 33.34 17.14 25.23
N SER A 142 32.82 17.24 24.01
CA SER A 142 31.47 16.76 23.67
C SER A 142 31.43 15.22 23.58
N ILE A 143 32.51 14.61 23.08
CA ILE A 143 32.66 13.15 23.02
C ILE A 143 32.77 12.56 24.43
N ARG A 144 33.47 13.24 25.35
CA ARG A 144 33.51 12.85 26.76
C ARG A 144 32.14 12.95 27.42
N ALA A 145 31.32 13.95 27.08
CA ALA A 145 29.95 14.06 27.56
C ALA A 145 29.04 12.93 27.02
N LEU A 146 29.18 12.55 25.75
CA LEU A 146 28.50 11.40 25.13
C LEU A 146 28.88 10.06 25.78
N GLY A 147 30.08 9.93 26.36
CA GLY A 147 30.53 8.74 27.09
C GLY A 147 30.28 8.77 28.61
N ALA A 148 29.96 9.92 29.20
CA ALA A 148 29.85 10.10 30.66
C ALA A 148 28.46 9.78 31.26
N ASP A 149 27.42 9.65 30.44
CA ASP A 149 26.05 9.40 30.94
C ASP A 149 25.74 7.93 31.29
N VAL A 150 26.74 7.02 31.29
CA VAL A 150 26.53 5.59 31.65
C VAL A 150 27.36 5.11 32.85
N VAL A 151 28.19 5.95 33.48
CA VAL A 151 28.90 5.57 34.72
C VAL A 151 28.64 6.57 35.84
N ALA A 152 27.39 6.63 36.27
CA ALA A 152 27.08 7.04 37.64
C ALA A 152 27.17 5.81 38.55
N SER A 153 28.36 5.53 39.09
CA SER A 153 28.49 5.02 40.46
C SER A 153 29.92 5.17 40.98
N GLU A 154 30.00 5.90 42.09
CA GLU A 154 31.01 5.82 43.16
C GLU A 154 32.32 6.62 42.99
N GLN A 155 32.27 7.86 43.51
CA GLN A 155 33.35 8.50 44.29
C GLN A 155 33.83 7.59 45.44
N PRO A 156 35.06 7.73 46.00
CA PRO A 156 35.71 9.00 46.41
C PRO A 156 37.23 9.07 46.07
N GLU A 157 37.99 10.17 46.17
CA GLU A 157 38.23 11.03 47.33
C GLU A 157 38.76 12.43 46.93
N ILE A 158 38.15 13.46 47.50
CA ILE A 158 38.64 14.86 47.53
C ILE A 158 39.10 15.17 48.97
N VAL A 159 39.91 14.29 49.58
CA VAL A 159 40.28 14.45 51.01
C VAL A 159 41.77 14.71 51.23
N ASP A 160 42.63 14.63 50.20
CA ASP A 160 44.08 14.81 50.39
C ASP A 160 44.59 16.25 50.21
N LEU A 161 43.69 17.21 49.94
CA LEU A 161 44.04 18.63 49.74
C LEU A 161 43.74 19.53 50.94
N LEU A 162 43.25 18.99 52.05
CA LEU A 162 42.81 19.80 53.22
C LEU A 162 43.67 19.68 54.48
N PHE A 163 44.67 18.81 54.54
CA PHE A 163 45.55 18.70 55.73
C PHE A 163 47.00 18.35 55.38
N GLY A 164 47.89 19.35 55.38
CA GLY A 164 49.32 19.07 55.52
C GLY A 164 50.29 20.08 54.92
N GLY A 165 50.25 21.34 55.38
CA GLY A 165 51.38 22.24 55.19
C GLY A 165 52.60 21.79 56.00
N GLY A 166 53.79 21.89 55.41
CA GLY A 166 55.07 21.59 56.06
C GLY A 166 56.27 21.92 55.18
N ASP A 167 56.81 23.11 55.43
CA ASP A 167 58.01 23.72 54.85
C ASP A 167 59.29 22.89 55.10
N THR A 168 60.26 22.86 54.15
CA THR A 168 61.73 22.92 54.41
C THR A 168 62.60 22.79 53.14
N THR A 169 63.19 23.92 52.76
CA THR A 169 64.61 24.18 52.44
C THR A 169 65.50 23.19 51.65
N VAL A 170 65.97 23.70 50.49
CA VAL A 170 67.37 23.80 49.99
C VAL A 170 68.29 22.57 50.07
N THR A 171 68.75 22.08 48.91
CA THR A 171 70.19 22.11 48.53
C THR A 171 70.38 21.72 47.06
N ALA A 172 71.17 22.55 46.37
CA ALA A 172 71.78 22.23 45.10
C ALA A 172 73.14 21.59 45.37
N GLU A 173 73.43 20.46 44.73
CA GLU A 173 74.80 19.98 44.57
C GLU A 173 74.97 19.37 43.17
N GLN A 174 75.91 19.93 42.42
CA GLN A 174 76.37 19.47 41.11
C GLN A 174 77.12 18.14 41.26
N VAL A 175 76.84 17.18 40.36
CA VAL A 175 77.89 16.29 39.84
C VAL A 175 77.71 16.14 38.32
N ASP A 176 78.87 16.19 37.68
CA ASP A 176 79.18 16.35 36.28
C ASP A 176 79.03 15.04 35.46
N THR A 177 78.62 15.23 34.20
CA THR A 177 78.76 14.44 32.96
C THR A 177 79.06 12.92 32.99
N ALA A 178 78.15 12.17 32.37
CA ALA A 178 78.48 11.05 31.49
C ALA A 178 77.45 10.98 30.33
N GLU A 179 77.96 11.01 29.10
CA GLU A 179 77.21 10.83 27.86
C GLU A 179 76.41 9.52 27.84
N VAL A 180 75.09 9.64 27.69
CA VAL A 180 74.28 8.71 26.91
C VAL A 180 73.32 9.59 26.10
N VAL A 181 73.55 9.69 24.79
CA VAL A 181 72.51 10.20 23.88
C VAL A 181 71.48 9.08 23.78
N GLU A 182 70.50 9.13 24.67
CA GLU A 182 69.22 8.42 24.52
C GLU A 182 68.57 8.91 23.22
N GLU A 183 68.15 7.97 22.38
CA GLU A 183 67.15 8.23 21.36
C GLU A 183 65.93 8.86 22.04
N VAL A 184 65.62 10.10 21.66
CA VAL A 184 64.37 10.77 22.01
C VAL A 184 63.23 9.87 21.51
N PRO A 185 62.37 9.33 22.39
CA PRO A 185 61.13 8.72 21.92
C PRO A 185 60.35 9.83 21.23
N GLU A 186 59.91 9.59 19.99
CA GLU A 186 58.95 10.48 19.34
C GLU A 186 57.77 10.68 20.29
N GLU A 187 57.52 11.91 20.72
CA GLU A 187 56.31 12.26 21.46
C GLU A 187 55.12 11.95 20.55
N GLU A 188 54.42 10.84 20.82
CA GLU A 188 53.15 10.50 20.19
C GLU A 188 52.17 11.65 20.46
N ASP A 189 51.62 12.23 19.38
CA ASP A 189 50.63 13.31 19.44
C ASP A 189 49.44 12.86 20.32
N PRO A 190 49.02 13.61 21.37
CA PRO A 190 47.94 13.21 22.28
C PRO A 190 46.62 12.87 21.57
N LEU A 191 46.45 13.33 20.33
CA LEU A 191 45.32 13.06 19.44
C LEU A 191 45.28 11.61 18.90
N ASP A 192 46.40 10.89 18.83
CA ASP A 192 46.42 9.49 18.34
C ASP A 192 45.95 8.47 19.40
N SER A 193 45.88 8.89 20.68
CA SER A 193 45.44 8.04 21.79
C SER A 193 43.91 7.99 21.97
N PHE A 194 43.17 8.92 21.38
CA PHE A 194 41.73 9.06 21.59
C PHE A 194 40.94 8.42 20.44
N GLN A 195 40.36 7.25 20.72
CA GLN A 195 39.71 6.36 19.75
C GLN A 195 38.20 6.23 20.04
N PRO A 196 37.39 7.27 19.78
CA PRO A 196 36.00 7.30 20.21
C PRO A 196 35.08 6.36 19.42
N PHE A 197 35.44 6.03 18.18
CA PHE A 197 34.71 5.12 17.31
C PHE A 197 35.28 3.70 17.42
N SER A 198 36.60 3.53 17.23
CA SER A 198 37.20 2.19 17.19
C SER A 198 37.18 1.47 18.55
N SER A 199 37.21 2.18 19.68
CA SER A 199 37.07 1.55 21.01
C SER A 199 35.71 0.87 21.26
N LYS A 200 34.68 1.26 20.49
CA LYS A 200 33.34 0.65 20.56
C LYS A 200 33.20 -0.57 19.66
N LEU A 201 34.17 -0.82 18.78
CA LEU A 201 34.21 -1.96 17.87
C LEU A 201 34.95 -3.14 18.52
N ASN A 202 34.22 -4.17 18.93
CA ASN A 202 34.85 -5.42 19.35
C ASN A 202 35.06 -6.30 18.11
N MET A 203 36.13 -7.09 18.08
CA MET A 203 36.34 -8.02 16.97
C MET A 203 35.27 -9.11 16.99
N GLY A 204 34.57 -9.31 15.87
CA GLY A 204 33.54 -10.33 15.73
C GLY A 204 34.10 -11.74 15.54
N ASP A 205 33.24 -12.72 15.79
CA ASP A 205 33.60 -14.14 15.66
C ASP A 205 33.60 -14.62 14.18
N ILE A 206 33.08 -13.80 13.26
CA ILE A 206 33.04 -14.04 11.82
C ILE A 206 34.04 -13.10 11.12
N PRO A 207 34.84 -13.58 10.15
CA PRO A 207 35.70 -12.71 9.36
C PRO A 207 34.91 -11.56 8.73
N GLY A 208 35.45 -10.34 8.83
CA GLY A 208 34.80 -9.14 8.29
C GLY A 208 33.70 -8.53 9.16
N THR A 209 33.57 -8.97 10.41
CA THR A 209 32.57 -8.43 11.35
C THR A 209 33.19 -7.73 12.56
N TYR A 210 32.52 -6.67 12.99
CA TYR A 210 32.68 -6.07 14.31
C TYR A 210 31.44 -6.32 15.16
N LEU A 211 31.62 -6.43 16.47
CA LEU A 211 30.59 -6.58 17.48
C LEU A 211 30.47 -5.29 18.27
N ILE A 212 29.30 -4.67 18.20
CA ILE A 212 29.01 -3.41 18.91
C ILE A 212 27.96 -3.70 19.96
N ALA A 213 28.20 -3.24 21.19
CA ALA A 213 27.26 -3.42 22.29
C ALA A 213 25.96 -2.66 21.97
N LEU A 214 24.81 -3.23 22.32
CA LEU A 214 23.49 -2.63 22.03
C LEU A 214 23.37 -1.19 22.58
N GLU A 215 24.02 -0.91 23.71
CA GLU A 215 24.08 0.40 24.36
C GLU A 215 24.86 1.44 23.55
N ASP A 216 25.83 1.01 22.74
CA ASP A 216 26.73 1.87 21.96
C ASP A 216 26.22 2.13 20.53
N ILE A 217 25.21 1.38 20.06
CA ILE A 217 24.68 1.50 18.69
C ILE A 217 24.24 2.93 18.35
N PRO A 218 23.45 3.65 19.18
CA PRO A 218 23.00 4.99 18.83
C PRO A 218 24.17 5.97 18.63
N THR A 219 25.25 5.79 19.39
CA THR A 219 26.46 6.61 19.26
C THR A 219 27.22 6.29 17.98
N VAL A 220 27.34 5.00 17.63
CA VAL A 220 28.01 4.59 16.39
C VAL A 220 27.21 5.02 15.17
N GLU A 221 25.89 4.90 15.19
CA GLU A 221 25.01 5.38 14.11
C GLU A 221 25.14 6.89 13.92
N LEU A 222 25.19 7.65 15.02
CA LEU A 222 25.43 9.09 14.96
C LEU A 222 26.78 9.41 14.29
N PHE A 223 27.84 8.68 14.62
CA PHE A 223 29.15 8.87 14.01
C PHE A 223 29.16 8.50 12.52
N LEU A 224 28.54 7.39 12.13
CA LEU A 224 28.45 6.97 10.73
C LEU A 224 27.58 7.90 9.87
N ALA A 225 26.63 8.60 10.47
CA ALA A 225 25.79 9.59 9.80
C ALA A 225 26.49 10.93 9.53
N MET A 226 27.69 11.17 10.08
CA MET A 226 28.43 12.43 9.86
C MET A 226 29.09 12.47 8.49
N ASP A 227 28.93 13.58 7.76
CA ASP A 227 29.52 13.78 6.43
C ASP A 227 31.06 13.67 6.47
N GLU A 228 31.69 14.11 7.57
CA GLU A 228 33.13 14.01 7.80
C GLU A 228 33.61 12.55 7.86
N VAL A 229 32.81 11.68 8.49
CA VAL A 229 33.11 10.26 8.65
C VAL A 229 32.84 9.51 7.34
N GLN A 230 31.77 9.86 6.62
CA GLN A 230 31.51 9.32 5.28
C GLN A 230 32.63 9.66 4.29
N ARG A 231 33.22 10.87 4.39
CA ARG A 231 34.38 11.26 3.58
C ARG A 231 35.67 10.54 3.99
N ALA A 232 35.78 10.07 5.24
CA ALA A 232 36.94 9.36 5.75
C ALA A 232 36.93 7.86 5.39
N LEU A 233 35.77 7.29 5.10
CA LEU A 233 35.62 5.91 4.65
C LEU A 233 36.27 5.69 3.27
N PRO A 234 36.91 4.53 3.05
CA PRO A 234 37.36 4.11 1.73
C PRO A 234 36.17 4.04 0.76
N ARG A 235 36.36 4.47 -0.49
CA ARG A 235 35.27 4.48 -1.49
C ARG A 235 34.83 3.10 -1.95
N ASP A 236 35.64 2.09 -1.68
CA ASP A 236 35.45 0.69 -2.02
C ASP A 236 34.84 -0.12 -0.88
N GLN A 237 34.60 0.49 0.29
CA GLN A 237 34.17 -0.24 1.49
C GLN A 237 32.96 0.41 2.16
N ALA A 238 31.95 -0.41 2.44
CA ALA A 238 30.75 -0.05 3.19
C ALA A 238 30.77 -0.67 4.60
N LEU A 239 30.27 0.06 5.58
CA LEU A 239 29.90 -0.50 6.89
C LEU A 239 28.38 -0.66 6.95
N GLN A 240 27.90 -1.89 7.12
CA GLN A 240 26.47 -2.18 7.14
C GLN A 240 26.08 -3.03 8.34
N TRP A 241 24.94 -2.69 8.95
CA TRP A 241 24.44 -3.39 10.13
C TRP A 241 23.83 -4.74 9.76
N GLY A 242 24.09 -5.77 10.58
CA GLY A 242 23.41 -7.05 10.49
C GLY A 242 22.10 -7.06 11.30
N MET A 243 21.13 -7.87 10.88
CA MET A 243 19.88 -8.06 11.62
C MET A 243 20.05 -8.90 12.90
N GLU A 244 21.08 -9.76 12.96
CA GLU A 244 21.27 -10.70 14.05
C GLU A 244 21.81 -10.05 15.33
N LEU A 245 21.16 -10.34 16.45
CA LEU A 245 21.60 -9.97 17.80
C LEU A 245 22.29 -11.17 18.46
N VAL A 246 23.49 -10.92 18.98
CA VAL A 246 24.31 -11.97 19.60
C VAL A 246 24.55 -11.67 21.07
N GLY A 247 24.20 -12.60 21.94
CA GLY A 247 24.50 -12.52 23.37
C GLY A 247 25.92 -13.00 23.66
N ARG A 248 26.75 -12.16 24.27
CA ARG A 248 28.09 -12.54 24.75
C ARG A 248 28.23 -12.14 26.22
N GLY A 249 28.22 -13.14 27.10
CA GLY A 249 28.21 -12.93 28.55
C GLY A 249 26.89 -12.29 29.02
N ALA A 250 26.97 -11.16 29.71
CA ALA A 250 25.80 -10.41 30.20
C ALA A 250 25.36 -9.28 29.25
N ARG A 251 26.00 -9.13 28.08
CA ARG A 251 25.73 -8.05 27.13
C ARG A 251 25.27 -8.60 25.78
N THR A 252 24.42 -7.83 25.12
CA THR A 252 23.93 -8.11 23.75
C THR A 252 24.68 -7.23 22.77
N TYR A 253 25.08 -7.82 21.66
CA TYR A 253 25.84 -7.18 20.59
C TYR A 253 25.08 -7.29 19.27
N ARG A 254 25.36 -6.36 18.36
CA ARG A 254 24.92 -6.41 16.95
C ARG A 254 26.15 -6.48 16.04
N TYR A 255 26.05 -7.25 14.97
CA TYR A 255 27.11 -7.31 13.97
C TYR A 255 27.12 -6.05 13.10
N LEU A 256 28.32 -5.52 12.86
CA LEU A 256 28.61 -4.54 11.82
C LEU A 256 29.54 -5.19 10.81
N TRP A 257 29.06 -5.31 9.58
CA TRP A 257 29.77 -5.97 8.48
C TRP A 257 30.60 -4.96 7.70
N VAL A 258 31.81 -5.35 7.35
CA VAL A 258 32.64 -4.66 6.37
C VAL A 258 32.37 -5.31 5.02
N LEU A 259 31.79 -4.54 4.11
CA LEU A 259 31.41 -5.02 2.78
C LEU A 259 32.11 -4.21 1.71
N GLU A 260 32.19 -4.77 0.50
CA GLU A 260 32.51 -3.99 -0.69
C GLU A 260 31.38 -2.98 -0.96
N GLU A 261 31.72 -1.74 -1.32
CA GLU A 261 30.73 -0.67 -1.54
C GLU A 261 29.81 -1.02 -2.71
N ASP A 262 30.38 -1.41 -3.86
CA ASP A 262 29.65 -1.72 -5.07
C ASP A 262 29.09 -3.15 -5.04
N PRO A 263 27.77 -3.34 -5.20
CA PRO A 263 27.20 -4.67 -5.32
C PRO A 263 27.54 -5.30 -6.68
N PHE A 264 28.00 -6.56 -6.68
CA PHE A 264 28.27 -7.28 -7.93
C PHE A 264 26.98 -7.80 -8.60
N LEU A 265 25.88 -7.89 -7.84
CA LEU A 265 24.55 -8.28 -8.32
C LEU A 265 23.47 -7.62 -7.46
N THR A 266 22.35 -7.25 -8.08
CA THR A 266 21.18 -6.70 -7.38
C THR A 266 19.92 -7.53 -7.66
N GLY A 267 18.83 -7.23 -6.96
CA GLY A 267 17.55 -7.92 -7.05
C GLY A 267 16.86 -7.84 -8.41
N ASP A 268 17.30 -6.98 -9.34
CA ASP A 268 16.74 -6.88 -10.70
C ASP A 268 16.88 -8.19 -11.51
N ARG A 269 17.81 -9.06 -11.11
CA ARG A 269 18.06 -10.35 -11.76
C ARG A 269 17.31 -11.52 -11.13
N LEU A 270 16.47 -11.29 -10.13
CA LEU A 270 15.59 -12.31 -9.57
C LEU A 270 14.48 -12.69 -10.56
N GLU A 271 14.25 -13.99 -10.72
CA GLU A 271 13.15 -14.55 -11.50
C GLU A 271 12.05 -15.08 -10.58
N THR A 272 12.42 -15.76 -9.49
CA THR A 272 11.47 -16.24 -8.48
C THR A 272 12.04 -16.14 -7.07
N ALA A 273 11.16 -16.01 -6.07
CA ALA A 273 11.47 -16.18 -4.66
C ALA A 273 10.31 -16.90 -3.97
N THR A 274 10.64 -17.84 -3.08
CA THR A 274 9.66 -18.68 -2.37
C THR A 274 10.08 -18.84 -0.92
N ALA A 275 9.12 -18.66 -0.01
CA ALA A 275 9.35 -18.91 1.40
C ALA A 275 9.23 -20.40 1.72
N GLY A 276 10.08 -20.86 2.64
CA GLY A 276 10.04 -22.21 3.14
C GLY A 276 10.60 -22.28 4.56
N ARG A 277 10.58 -23.49 5.12
CA ARG A 277 11.34 -23.79 6.33
C ARG A 277 12.43 -24.78 6.01
N ASP A 278 13.60 -24.54 6.60
CA ASP A 278 14.67 -25.52 6.59
C ASP A 278 14.21 -26.80 7.30
N PRO A 279 14.23 -27.97 6.65
CA PRO A 279 13.90 -29.24 7.28
C PRO A 279 14.81 -29.61 8.46
N GLN A 280 16.04 -29.08 8.51
CA GLN A 280 17.02 -29.47 9.52
C GLN A 280 16.93 -28.62 10.80
N PHE A 281 16.91 -27.29 10.65
CA PHE A 281 16.90 -26.36 11.79
C PHE A 281 15.52 -25.74 12.07
N ASN A 282 14.50 -26.06 11.26
CA ASN A 282 13.16 -25.47 11.32
C ASN A 282 13.18 -23.92 11.33
N GLN A 283 14.18 -23.35 10.65
CA GLN A 283 14.35 -21.91 10.47
C GLN A 283 13.60 -21.46 9.21
N SER A 284 13.05 -20.25 9.24
CA SER A 284 12.41 -19.67 8.06
C SER A 284 13.47 -19.23 7.06
N GLN A 285 13.29 -19.56 5.79
CA GLN A 285 14.23 -19.23 4.72
C GLN A 285 13.49 -18.79 3.45
N VAL A 286 14.14 -17.94 2.67
CA VAL A 286 13.66 -17.52 1.35
C VAL A 286 14.57 -18.11 0.29
N GLN A 287 14.05 -19.02 -0.52
CA GLN A 287 14.75 -19.60 -1.67
C GLN A 287 14.49 -18.72 -2.89
N PHE A 288 15.55 -18.33 -3.57
CA PHE A 288 15.45 -17.50 -4.77
C PHE A 288 16.10 -18.16 -5.98
N GLU A 289 15.57 -17.86 -7.16
CA GLU A 289 16.13 -18.24 -8.45
C GLU A 289 16.39 -16.99 -9.28
N LEU A 290 17.61 -16.89 -9.79
CA LEU A 290 18.10 -15.83 -10.64
C LEU A 290 17.81 -16.16 -12.11
N SER A 291 17.63 -15.12 -12.91
CA SER A 291 17.58 -15.22 -14.36
C SER A 291 18.86 -15.86 -14.92
N ARG A 292 18.79 -16.40 -16.15
CA ARG A 292 19.95 -17.01 -16.83
C ARG A 292 21.17 -16.09 -16.90
N ALA A 293 20.96 -14.77 -17.03
CA ALA A 293 22.04 -13.80 -17.02
C ALA A 293 22.61 -13.62 -15.60
N GLY A 294 21.73 -13.43 -14.60
CA GLY A 294 22.12 -13.32 -13.19
C GLY A 294 22.90 -14.54 -12.70
N GLY A 295 22.43 -15.76 -12.98
CA GLY A 295 23.11 -17.00 -12.59
C GLY A 295 24.49 -17.20 -13.22
N ARG A 296 24.76 -16.61 -14.39
CA ARG A 296 26.11 -16.62 -14.98
C ARG A 296 27.07 -15.71 -14.25
N THR A 297 26.64 -14.48 -13.96
CA THR A 297 27.42 -13.51 -13.18
C THR A 297 27.66 -14.05 -11.76
N PHE A 298 26.60 -14.51 -11.10
CA PHE A 298 26.66 -15.09 -9.76
C PHE A 298 27.59 -16.31 -9.70
N GLY A 299 27.49 -17.22 -10.67
CA GLY A 299 28.39 -18.37 -10.77
C GLY A 299 29.82 -18.01 -11.14
N GLN A 300 30.06 -16.95 -11.92
CA GLN A 300 31.42 -16.50 -12.18
C GLN A 300 32.06 -15.89 -10.92
N PHE A 301 31.31 -15.07 -10.20
CA PHE A 301 31.74 -14.41 -8.97
C PHE A 301 32.01 -15.42 -7.85
N THR A 302 31.03 -16.26 -7.51
CA THR A 302 31.19 -17.30 -6.47
C THR A 302 32.29 -18.31 -6.79
N GLY A 303 32.56 -18.56 -8.07
CA GLY A 303 33.69 -19.42 -8.48
C GLY A 303 35.07 -18.81 -8.25
N GLN A 304 35.17 -17.49 -8.11
CA GLN A 304 36.42 -16.77 -7.83
C GLN A 304 36.63 -16.53 -6.32
N HIS A 305 35.54 -16.48 -5.56
CA HIS A 305 35.50 -16.13 -4.14
C HIS A 305 35.14 -17.33 -3.23
N ILE A 306 35.70 -18.51 -3.52
CA ILE A 306 35.44 -19.70 -2.70
C ILE A 306 36.18 -19.57 -1.37
N GLY A 307 35.44 -19.68 -0.26
CA GLY A 307 35.92 -19.48 1.10
C GLY A 307 35.58 -18.12 1.70
N ASP A 308 35.16 -17.15 0.88
CA ASP A 308 34.76 -15.83 1.34
C ASP A 308 33.29 -15.80 1.77
N ASN A 309 32.91 -14.83 2.60
CA ASN A 309 31.53 -14.61 3.01
C ASN A 309 30.81 -13.71 1.98
N LEU A 310 29.59 -14.11 1.63
CA LEU A 310 28.73 -13.39 0.70
C LEU A 310 27.60 -12.71 1.48
N ALA A 311 27.62 -11.39 1.59
CA ALA A 311 26.54 -10.66 2.25
C ALA A 311 25.33 -10.49 1.33
N ILE A 312 24.16 -10.85 1.85
CA ILE A 312 22.85 -10.59 1.26
C ILE A 312 22.25 -9.42 2.02
N VAL A 313 22.17 -8.28 1.35
CA VAL A 313 21.79 -7.00 1.94
C VAL A 313 20.40 -6.63 1.44
N LEU A 314 19.52 -6.25 2.35
CA LEU A 314 18.18 -5.77 2.04
C LEU A 314 18.00 -4.40 2.68
N ASP A 315 17.69 -3.39 1.86
CA ASP A 315 17.44 -2.01 2.32
C ASP A 315 18.59 -1.43 3.18
N GLY A 316 19.83 -1.84 2.90
CA GLY A 316 21.05 -1.40 3.60
C GLY A 316 21.44 -2.23 4.84
N GLU A 317 20.64 -3.23 5.21
CA GLU A 317 20.93 -4.13 6.33
C GLU A 317 21.25 -5.55 5.85
N VAL A 318 22.28 -6.15 6.45
CA VAL A 318 22.71 -7.53 6.14
C VAL A 318 21.72 -8.52 6.75
N GLN A 319 21.01 -9.24 5.90
CA GLN A 319 20.07 -10.29 6.28
C GLN A 319 20.79 -11.59 6.63
N SER A 320 21.72 -12.00 5.76
CA SER A 320 22.54 -13.19 5.97
C SER A 320 23.87 -13.07 5.24
N ALA A 321 24.89 -13.76 5.73
CA ALA A 321 26.24 -13.72 5.14
C ALA A 321 26.89 -15.11 5.08
N PRO A 322 26.33 -16.06 4.30
CA PRO A 322 26.87 -17.41 4.20
C PRO A 322 28.25 -17.46 3.55
N VAL A 323 29.03 -18.49 3.90
CA VAL A 323 30.33 -18.78 3.28
C VAL A 323 30.13 -19.46 1.93
N ILE A 324 30.84 -19.00 0.90
CA ILE A 324 30.83 -19.61 -0.43
C ILE A 324 31.64 -20.90 -0.39
N ARG A 325 30.97 -22.06 -0.43
CA ARG A 325 31.63 -23.38 -0.39
C ARG A 325 32.01 -23.91 -1.76
N ASP A 326 31.18 -23.61 -2.76
CA ASP A 326 31.31 -24.09 -4.12
C ASP A 326 30.78 -23.02 -5.08
N ARG A 327 31.04 -23.21 -6.37
CA ARG A 327 30.45 -22.38 -7.42
C ARG A 327 28.92 -22.54 -7.43
N ILE A 328 28.20 -21.48 -7.11
CA ILE A 328 26.73 -21.50 -7.06
C ILE A 328 26.16 -21.10 -8.43
N GLY A 329 25.14 -21.82 -8.87
CA GLY A 329 24.44 -21.54 -10.13
C GLY A 329 23.44 -20.38 -10.01
N ALA A 330 22.23 -20.60 -10.49
CA ALA A 330 21.16 -19.61 -10.46
C ALA A 330 20.31 -19.65 -9.19
N ARG A 331 20.53 -20.59 -8.27
CA ARG A 331 19.68 -20.76 -7.07
C ARG A 331 20.46 -20.43 -5.82
N GLY A 332 19.82 -19.72 -4.91
CA GLY A 332 20.35 -19.41 -3.59
C GLY A 332 19.26 -19.44 -2.53
N GLN A 333 19.68 -19.30 -1.28
CA GLN A 333 18.79 -19.19 -0.13
C GLN A 333 19.23 -18.03 0.74
N ILE A 334 18.25 -17.36 1.35
CA ILE A 334 18.42 -16.31 2.36
C ILE A 334 17.87 -16.89 3.66
N ASP A 335 18.73 -16.99 4.67
CA ASP A 335 18.34 -17.46 5.99
C ASP A 335 17.81 -16.26 6.79
N MET A 336 16.59 -16.36 7.35
CA MET A 336 15.94 -15.26 8.09
C MET A 336 16.29 -15.23 9.58
N GLY A 337 17.25 -16.05 10.01
CA GLY A 337 17.62 -16.21 11.41
C GLY A 337 16.65 -17.08 12.23
N SER A 338 17.02 -17.35 13.48
CA SER A 338 16.23 -18.15 14.41
C SER A 338 15.08 -17.33 15.01
N GLY A 339 13.85 -17.87 14.98
CA GLY A 339 12.68 -17.27 15.62
C GLY A 339 11.77 -16.47 14.70
N THR A 340 12.19 -16.20 13.47
CA THR A 340 11.41 -15.45 12.48
C THR A 340 10.20 -16.27 11.98
N PRO A 341 8.96 -15.75 12.07
CA PRO A 341 7.77 -16.40 11.53
C PRO A 341 7.87 -16.72 10.04
N LEU A 342 7.20 -17.79 9.60
CA LEU A 342 7.12 -18.16 8.17
C LEU A 342 6.39 -17.09 7.35
N GLU A 343 5.50 -16.34 7.99
CA GLU A 343 4.76 -15.24 7.38
C GLU A 343 5.69 -14.11 6.93
N GLU A 344 6.62 -13.66 7.78
CA GLU A 344 7.61 -12.63 7.42
C GLU A 344 8.52 -13.08 6.26
N ALA A 345 8.89 -14.37 6.22
CA ALA A 345 9.63 -14.92 5.07
C ALA A 345 8.78 -14.94 3.80
N SER A 346 7.47 -15.17 3.91
CA SER A 346 6.53 -15.14 2.80
C SER A 346 6.35 -13.71 2.26
N ASP A 347 6.29 -12.74 3.16
CA ASP A 347 6.22 -11.32 2.82
C ASP A 347 7.50 -10.87 2.14
N LEU A 348 8.67 -11.23 2.66
CA LEU A 348 9.92 -10.93 1.98
C LEU A 348 9.99 -11.55 0.58
N ALA A 349 9.63 -12.83 0.45
CA ALA A 349 9.60 -13.52 -0.86
C ALA A 349 8.65 -12.84 -1.86
N LEU A 350 7.51 -12.34 -1.39
CA LEU A 350 6.57 -11.55 -2.18
C LEU A 350 7.20 -10.25 -2.66
N VAL A 351 7.79 -9.46 -1.76
CA VAL A 351 8.36 -8.15 -2.12
C VAL A 351 9.57 -8.33 -3.06
N LEU A 352 10.39 -9.36 -2.85
CA LEU A 352 11.52 -9.69 -3.74
C LEU A 352 11.08 -10.09 -5.15
N ARG A 353 9.95 -10.80 -5.31
CA ARG A 353 9.39 -11.14 -6.63
C ARG A 353 8.83 -9.92 -7.36
N ALA A 354 8.18 -9.02 -6.63
CA ALA A 354 7.60 -7.82 -7.22
C ALA A 354 8.67 -6.77 -7.61
N GLY A 355 9.82 -6.80 -6.94
CA GLY A 355 10.96 -5.93 -7.19
C GLY A 355 11.04 -4.71 -6.27
N ALA A 356 12.19 -4.06 -6.33
CA ALA A 356 12.52 -2.92 -5.48
C ALA A 356 11.81 -1.63 -5.93
N LEU A 357 11.36 -0.80 -4.98
CA LEU A 357 10.82 0.52 -5.29
C LEU A 357 11.94 1.43 -5.83
N PRO A 358 11.68 2.22 -6.89
CA PRO A 358 12.68 3.10 -7.50
C PRO A 358 13.00 4.34 -6.65
N ALA A 359 12.13 4.65 -5.70
CA ALA A 359 12.25 5.76 -4.75
C ALA A 359 11.41 5.42 -3.51
N LYS A 360 11.77 6.01 -2.37
CA LYS A 360 11.00 5.88 -1.14
C LYS A 360 9.63 6.51 -1.33
N ILE A 361 8.61 5.91 -0.73
CA ILE A 361 7.22 6.38 -0.83
C ILE A 361 6.72 6.78 0.55
N ASN A 362 6.12 7.95 0.64
CA ASN A 362 5.45 8.44 1.84
C ASN A 362 3.93 8.25 1.72
N ILE A 363 3.29 7.86 2.82
CA ILE A 363 1.83 7.85 2.94
C ILE A 363 1.40 9.24 3.39
N ILE A 364 0.68 9.98 2.54
CA ILE A 364 0.12 11.29 2.86
C ILE A 364 -1.19 11.14 3.65
N GLU A 365 -2.02 10.19 3.23
CA GLU A 365 -3.33 9.94 3.83
C GLU A 365 -3.56 8.44 3.94
N GLU A 366 -4.01 8.03 5.13
CA GLU A 366 -4.40 6.66 5.42
C GLU A 366 -5.81 6.69 5.99
N ARG A 367 -6.72 5.95 5.36
CA ARG A 367 -8.06 5.71 5.88
C ARG A 367 -8.34 4.22 5.91
N THR A 368 -8.45 3.71 7.11
CA THR A 368 -8.79 2.32 7.40
C THR A 368 -10.26 2.24 7.81
N VAL A 369 -11.02 1.39 7.14
CA VAL A 369 -12.42 1.10 7.50
C VAL A 369 -12.48 -0.34 7.97
N GLY A 370 -12.88 -0.54 9.22
CA GLY A 370 -13.06 -1.89 9.77
C GLY A 370 -14.24 -2.62 9.10
N PRO A 371 -14.15 -3.95 8.90
CA PRO A 371 -15.24 -4.75 8.29
C PRO A 371 -16.59 -4.61 9.00
N SER A 372 -16.59 -4.41 10.32
CA SER A 372 -17.82 -4.24 11.12
C SER A 372 -18.60 -2.97 10.78
N LEU A 373 -17.90 -1.83 10.58
CA LEU A 373 -18.51 -0.55 10.19
C LEU A 373 -19.15 -0.62 8.80
N GLY A 374 -18.53 -1.37 7.88
CA GLY A 374 -19.10 -1.64 6.57
C GLY A 374 -20.36 -2.48 6.65
N GLN A 375 -20.32 -3.58 7.42
CA GLN A 375 -21.47 -4.47 7.60
C GLN A 375 -22.68 -3.76 8.24
N ASP A 376 -22.46 -2.93 9.26
CA ASP A 376 -23.53 -2.14 9.89
C ASP A 376 -24.20 -1.18 8.89
N SER A 377 -23.39 -0.53 8.04
CA SER A 377 -23.87 0.37 7.00
C SER A 377 -24.65 -0.37 5.91
N VAL A 378 -24.18 -1.56 5.53
CA VAL A 378 -24.86 -2.46 4.58
C VAL A 378 -26.23 -2.85 5.12
N ASP A 379 -26.31 -3.28 6.38
CA ASP A 379 -27.55 -3.79 6.96
C ASP A 379 -28.57 -2.68 7.21
N ALA A 380 -28.12 -1.51 7.68
CA ALA A 380 -28.96 -0.31 7.74
C ALA A 380 -29.46 0.10 6.35
N GLY A 381 -28.59 0.06 5.33
CA GLY A 381 -28.93 0.35 3.94
C GLY A 381 -29.95 -0.62 3.34
N LYS A 382 -29.81 -1.93 3.60
CA LYS A 382 -30.79 -2.95 3.20
C LYS A 382 -32.15 -2.69 3.84
N ILE A 383 -32.19 -2.42 5.15
CA ILE A 383 -33.43 -2.14 5.88
C ILE A 383 -34.11 -0.88 5.33
N ALA A 384 -33.35 0.22 5.17
CA ALA A 384 -33.87 1.47 4.61
C ALA A 384 -34.39 1.30 3.18
N GLY A 385 -33.66 0.55 2.33
CA GLY A 385 -34.07 0.24 0.97
C GLY A 385 -35.35 -0.59 0.91
N MET A 386 -35.47 -1.64 1.73
CA MET A 386 -36.69 -2.47 1.79
C MET A 386 -37.91 -1.68 2.28
N LEU A 387 -37.75 -0.87 3.33
CA LEU A 387 -38.81 0.02 3.82
C LEU A 387 -39.23 1.04 2.75
N GLY A 388 -38.26 1.66 2.07
CA GLY A 388 -38.51 2.62 0.99
C GLY A 388 -39.29 1.98 -0.17
N ILE A 389 -38.86 0.83 -0.67
CA ILE A 389 -39.56 0.09 -1.72
C ILE A 389 -40.96 -0.30 -1.27
N ALA A 390 -41.12 -0.81 -0.04
CA ALA A 390 -42.43 -1.22 0.48
C ALA A 390 -43.40 -0.04 0.56
N LEU A 391 -42.96 1.12 1.04
CA LEU A 391 -43.77 2.34 1.12
C LEU A 391 -44.18 2.83 -0.27
N VAL A 392 -43.24 2.85 -1.22
CA VAL A 392 -43.48 3.26 -2.61
C VAL A 392 -44.50 2.32 -3.27
N VAL A 393 -44.33 1.00 -3.12
CA VAL A 393 -45.28 0.01 -3.64
C VAL A 393 -46.66 0.21 -3.03
N LEU A 394 -46.75 0.42 -1.71
CA LEU A 394 -48.02 0.65 -1.02
C LEU A 394 -48.74 1.88 -1.55
N VAL A 395 -48.05 3.01 -1.69
CA VAL A 395 -48.63 4.25 -2.22
C VAL A 395 -49.10 4.06 -3.67
N MET A 396 -48.29 3.39 -4.50
CA MET A 396 -48.65 3.14 -5.90
C MET A 396 -49.89 2.25 -6.03
N LEU A 397 -50.00 1.21 -5.22
CA LEU A 397 -51.16 0.32 -5.22
C LEU A 397 -52.42 1.01 -4.65
N ALA A 398 -52.27 1.79 -3.58
CA ALA A 398 -53.39 2.47 -2.95
C ALA A 398 -53.97 3.59 -3.84
N TYR A 399 -53.10 4.42 -4.42
CA TYR A 399 -53.54 5.60 -5.18
C TYR A 399 -53.87 5.27 -6.65
N TYR A 400 -53.05 4.47 -7.33
CA TYR A 400 -53.21 4.19 -8.77
C TYR A 400 -53.80 2.79 -9.08
N ARG A 401 -54.11 1.98 -8.07
CA ARG A 401 -54.80 0.67 -8.19
C ARG A 401 -54.17 -0.23 -9.27
N VAL A 402 -54.87 -0.46 -10.40
CA VAL A 402 -54.37 -1.33 -11.48
C VAL A 402 -53.19 -0.70 -12.22
N ALA A 403 -53.22 0.60 -12.51
CA ALA A 403 -52.06 1.31 -13.06
C ALA A 403 -50.85 1.19 -12.11
N GLY A 404 -51.11 1.27 -10.80
CA GLY A 404 -50.14 1.00 -9.74
C GLY A 404 -49.51 -0.39 -9.83
N MET A 405 -50.31 -1.45 -10.00
CA MET A 405 -49.80 -2.82 -10.16
C MET A 405 -48.88 -2.96 -11.38
N LEU A 406 -49.22 -2.33 -12.51
CA LEU A 406 -48.38 -2.34 -13.71
C LEU A 406 -47.06 -1.62 -13.46
N ALA A 407 -47.07 -0.49 -12.76
CA ALA A 407 -45.85 0.24 -12.37
C ALA A 407 -44.97 -0.59 -11.42
N VAL A 408 -45.55 -1.30 -10.45
CA VAL A 408 -44.80 -2.17 -9.53
C VAL A 408 -44.13 -3.32 -10.29
N GLY A 409 -44.82 -3.91 -11.29
CA GLY A 409 -44.20 -4.89 -12.17
C GLY A 409 -43.03 -4.31 -12.97
N ALA A 410 -43.16 -3.08 -13.48
CA ALA A 410 -42.09 -2.38 -14.20
C ALA A 410 -40.92 -2.00 -13.27
N LEU A 411 -41.20 -1.69 -12.00
CA LEU A 411 -40.19 -1.46 -10.97
C LEU A 411 -39.37 -2.73 -10.68
N GLY A 412 -40.01 -3.91 -10.65
CA GLY A 412 -39.28 -5.18 -10.52
C GLY A 412 -38.31 -5.42 -11.68
N VAL A 413 -38.74 -5.17 -12.92
CA VAL A 413 -37.87 -5.21 -14.09
C VAL A 413 -36.73 -4.20 -13.95
N TYR A 414 -37.05 -2.96 -13.56
CA TYR A 414 -36.08 -1.89 -13.36
C TYR A 414 -34.95 -2.28 -12.40
N VAL A 415 -35.28 -2.86 -11.23
CA VAL A 415 -34.26 -3.27 -10.25
C VAL A 415 -33.29 -4.29 -10.86
N VAL A 416 -33.80 -5.28 -11.61
CA VAL A 416 -32.95 -6.26 -12.31
C VAL A 416 -32.08 -5.59 -13.37
N LEU A 417 -32.59 -4.61 -14.11
CA LEU A 417 -31.80 -3.88 -15.10
C LEU A 417 -30.66 -3.07 -14.46
N VAL A 418 -30.90 -2.43 -13.31
CA VAL A 418 -29.88 -1.65 -12.60
C VAL A 418 -28.81 -2.57 -12.02
N LEU A 419 -29.21 -3.61 -11.26
CA LEU A 419 -28.27 -4.54 -10.64
C LEU A 419 -27.49 -5.34 -11.70
N GLY A 420 -28.18 -5.83 -12.73
CA GLY A 420 -27.53 -6.51 -13.85
C GLY A 420 -26.62 -5.58 -14.66
N GLY A 421 -26.98 -4.31 -14.81
CA GLY A 421 -26.13 -3.30 -15.46
C GLY A 421 -24.85 -2.99 -14.68
N LEU A 422 -24.94 -2.93 -13.35
CA LEU A 422 -23.75 -2.80 -12.47
C LEU A 422 -22.83 -4.02 -12.63
N ALA A 423 -23.39 -5.23 -12.55
CA ALA A 423 -22.64 -6.47 -12.74
C ALA A 423 -22.04 -6.59 -14.16
N ALA A 424 -22.77 -6.11 -15.19
CA ALA A 424 -22.32 -6.10 -16.58
C ALA A 424 -20.98 -5.37 -16.76
N LEU A 425 -20.93 -4.17 -16.18
CA LEU A 425 -19.83 -3.22 -16.30
C LEU A 425 -18.72 -3.49 -15.28
N GLY A 426 -18.89 -4.44 -14.36
CA GLY A 426 -17.96 -4.65 -13.25
C GLY A 426 -17.88 -3.43 -12.34
N ALA A 427 -18.98 -2.69 -12.20
CA ALA A 427 -19.03 -1.50 -11.36
C ALA A 427 -19.08 -1.87 -9.88
N VAL A 428 -18.37 -1.10 -9.07
CA VAL A 428 -18.29 -1.28 -7.61
C VAL A 428 -19.47 -0.58 -6.93
N LEU A 429 -20.21 -1.32 -6.11
CA LEU A 429 -21.30 -0.81 -5.30
C LEU A 429 -20.75 -0.30 -3.96
N THR A 430 -20.94 0.99 -3.65
CA THR A 430 -20.48 1.64 -2.40
C THR A 430 -21.67 2.03 -1.51
N VAL A 431 -21.44 2.49 -0.27
CA VAL A 431 -22.52 3.03 0.59
C VAL A 431 -23.24 4.20 -0.09
N PRO A 432 -22.53 5.23 -0.63
CA PRO A 432 -23.18 6.23 -1.48
C PRO A 432 -23.86 5.60 -2.70
N GLY A 433 -23.28 4.58 -3.34
CA GLY A 433 -23.92 3.83 -4.42
C GLY A 433 -25.30 3.29 -4.05
N ILE A 434 -25.46 2.70 -2.86
CA ILE A 434 -26.76 2.24 -2.34
C ILE A 434 -27.74 3.42 -2.20
N ALA A 435 -27.29 4.57 -1.68
CA ALA A 435 -28.13 5.76 -1.61
C ALA A 435 -28.55 6.25 -3.02
N GLY A 436 -27.65 6.17 -3.99
CA GLY A 436 -27.94 6.45 -5.41
C GLY A 436 -29.00 5.51 -6.00
N LEU A 437 -28.93 4.22 -5.66
CA LEU A 437 -29.93 3.23 -6.06
C LEU A 437 -31.30 3.50 -5.42
N ILE A 438 -31.33 3.88 -4.13
CA ILE A 438 -32.58 4.25 -3.44
C ILE A 438 -33.18 5.51 -4.06
N LEU A 439 -32.36 6.53 -4.33
CA LEU A 439 -32.79 7.75 -5.02
C LEU A 439 -33.35 7.44 -6.42
N SER A 440 -32.67 6.56 -7.17
CA SER A 440 -33.08 6.21 -8.52
C SER A 440 -34.37 5.38 -8.57
N ILE A 441 -34.65 4.57 -7.54
CA ILE A 441 -35.96 3.92 -7.35
C ILE A 441 -37.08 4.96 -7.23
N GLY A 442 -36.87 6.02 -6.43
CA GLY A 442 -37.84 7.12 -6.29
C GLY A 442 -38.12 7.80 -7.63
N MET A 443 -37.06 8.13 -8.38
CA MET A 443 -37.19 8.74 -9.70
C MET A 443 -37.85 7.80 -10.74
N ALA A 444 -37.60 6.50 -10.66
CA ALA A 444 -38.25 5.51 -11.54
C ALA A 444 -39.76 5.43 -11.31
N VAL A 445 -40.21 5.65 -10.08
CA VAL A 445 -41.65 5.73 -9.78
C VAL A 445 -42.25 7.08 -10.15
N ASP A 446 -41.52 8.18 -9.94
CA ASP A 446 -41.94 9.53 -10.35
C ASP A 446 -42.25 9.62 -11.86
N ALA A 447 -41.42 9.00 -12.70
CA ALA A 447 -41.68 8.91 -14.13
C ALA A 447 -43.02 8.21 -14.45
N ASN A 448 -43.40 7.20 -13.68
CA ASN A 448 -44.70 6.53 -13.84
C ASN A 448 -45.86 7.42 -13.35
N VAL A 449 -45.67 8.17 -12.26
CA VAL A 449 -46.66 9.13 -11.74
C VAL A 449 -46.98 10.21 -12.78
N LEU A 450 -45.96 10.82 -13.40
CA LEU A 450 -46.14 11.81 -14.47
C LEU A 450 -46.95 11.25 -15.65
N ILE A 451 -46.69 10.00 -16.05
CA ILE A 451 -47.45 9.33 -17.10
C ILE A 451 -48.90 9.15 -16.67
N PHE A 452 -49.15 8.69 -15.44
CA PHE A 452 -50.50 8.39 -14.95
C PHE A 452 -51.35 9.64 -14.82
N GLU A 453 -50.81 10.72 -14.28
CA GLU A 453 -51.52 12.00 -14.22
C GLU A 453 -51.82 12.53 -15.62
N ARG A 454 -50.87 12.45 -16.56
CA ARG A 454 -51.13 12.86 -17.94
C ARG A 454 -52.22 12.02 -18.60
N ILE A 455 -52.29 10.72 -18.32
CA ILE A 455 -53.38 9.85 -18.79
C ILE A 455 -54.71 10.27 -18.17
N ARG A 456 -54.77 10.58 -16.87
CA ARG A 456 -55.99 11.08 -16.22
C ARG A 456 -56.46 12.40 -16.82
N GLU A 457 -55.54 13.32 -17.11
CA GLU A 457 -55.85 14.59 -17.79
C GLU A 457 -56.52 14.35 -19.15
N GLU A 458 -55.95 13.47 -19.98
CA GLU A 458 -56.52 13.16 -21.31
C GLU A 458 -57.87 12.41 -21.21
N LEU A 459 -58.07 11.58 -20.18
CA LEU A 459 -59.35 10.93 -19.88
C LEU A 459 -60.41 11.95 -19.43
N ALA A 460 -60.04 12.94 -18.62
CA ALA A 460 -60.92 14.00 -18.13
C ALA A 460 -61.42 14.90 -19.28
N VAL A 461 -60.61 15.07 -20.32
CA VAL A 461 -60.98 15.76 -21.58
C VAL A 461 -61.96 14.93 -22.43
N GLY A 462 -62.25 13.68 -22.03
CA GLY A 462 -63.22 12.80 -22.68
C GLY A 462 -62.66 11.97 -23.84
N ARG A 463 -61.33 11.85 -23.95
CA ARG A 463 -60.73 10.98 -24.98
C ARG A 463 -61.01 9.51 -24.67
N ALA A 464 -61.14 8.70 -25.74
CA ALA A 464 -61.27 7.25 -25.61
C ALA A 464 -60.05 6.66 -24.88
N THR A 465 -60.28 5.65 -24.03
CA THR A 465 -59.30 5.09 -23.11
C THR A 465 -57.95 4.75 -23.76
N ARG A 466 -57.98 4.13 -24.95
CA ARG A 466 -56.76 3.74 -25.67
C ARG A 466 -55.98 4.95 -26.21
N THR A 467 -56.70 5.96 -26.70
CA THR A 467 -56.12 7.20 -27.22
C THR A 467 -55.56 8.04 -26.07
N ALA A 468 -56.26 8.12 -24.94
CA ALA A 468 -55.79 8.82 -23.75
C ALA A 468 -54.46 8.23 -23.24
N VAL A 469 -54.31 6.90 -23.24
CA VAL A 469 -53.05 6.26 -22.88
C VAL A 469 -51.94 6.60 -23.88
N GLU A 470 -52.20 6.49 -25.18
CA GLU A 470 -51.18 6.77 -26.20
C GLU A 470 -50.69 8.23 -26.16
N GLU A 471 -51.61 9.17 -26.04
CA GLU A 471 -51.33 10.60 -25.92
C GLU A 471 -50.67 10.94 -24.58
N GLY A 472 -51.10 10.30 -23.49
CA GLY A 472 -50.49 10.47 -22.17
C GLY A 472 -49.01 10.11 -22.18
N PHE A 473 -48.65 8.96 -22.76
CA PHE A 473 -47.24 8.57 -22.95
C PHE A 473 -46.48 9.51 -23.90
N GLN A 474 -47.13 10.02 -24.95
CA GLN A 474 -46.49 10.91 -25.93
C GLN A 474 -46.17 12.28 -25.31
N HIS A 475 -47.10 12.86 -24.55
CA HIS A 475 -46.94 14.15 -23.89
C HIS A 475 -46.03 14.08 -22.66
N ALA A 476 -46.11 13.00 -21.86
CA ALA A 476 -45.21 12.83 -20.72
C ALA A 476 -43.74 12.60 -21.14
N ARG A 477 -43.49 12.12 -22.37
CA ARG A 477 -42.15 11.77 -22.84
C ARG A 477 -41.16 12.92 -22.73
N SER A 478 -41.52 14.14 -23.14
CA SER A 478 -40.57 15.26 -23.13
C SER A 478 -40.16 15.66 -21.71
N ALA A 479 -41.13 15.72 -20.78
CA ALA A 479 -40.85 16.05 -19.39
C ALA A 479 -39.93 14.99 -18.73
N ILE A 480 -40.18 13.71 -18.99
CA ILE A 480 -39.37 12.60 -18.45
C ILE A 480 -37.95 12.62 -19.02
N VAL A 481 -37.80 12.88 -20.33
CA VAL A 481 -36.47 13.02 -20.96
C VAL A 481 -35.71 14.19 -20.32
N ASP A 482 -36.37 15.34 -20.17
CA ASP A 482 -35.74 16.57 -19.67
C ASP A 482 -35.25 16.43 -18.21
N ALA A 483 -36.10 15.90 -17.33
CA ALA A 483 -35.74 15.64 -15.93
C ALA A 483 -34.56 14.65 -15.82
N ASN A 484 -34.64 13.51 -16.51
CA ASN A 484 -33.58 12.50 -16.46
C ASN A 484 -32.27 12.97 -17.10
N MET A 485 -32.33 13.73 -18.19
CA MET A 485 -31.14 14.25 -18.87
C MET A 485 -30.38 15.23 -18.00
N THR A 486 -31.09 16.10 -17.28
CA THR A 486 -30.49 17.04 -16.33
C THR A 486 -29.74 16.29 -15.22
N THR A 487 -30.38 15.26 -14.62
CA THR A 487 -29.75 14.45 -13.58
C THR A 487 -28.59 13.61 -14.13
N LEU A 488 -28.68 13.11 -15.36
CA LEU A 488 -27.63 12.33 -16.00
C LEU A 488 -26.39 13.18 -16.27
N ILE A 489 -26.55 14.43 -16.68
CA ILE A 489 -25.44 15.37 -16.86
C ILE A 489 -24.72 15.58 -15.52
N THR A 490 -25.46 15.82 -14.43
CA THR A 490 -24.89 15.94 -13.08
C THR A 490 -24.14 14.66 -12.68
N ALA A 491 -24.74 13.48 -12.90
CA ALA A 491 -24.09 12.21 -12.61
C ALA A 491 -22.80 12.02 -13.42
N LEU A 492 -22.77 12.42 -14.70
CA LEU A 492 -21.59 12.31 -15.54
C LEU A 492 -20.45 13.26 -15.10
N ILE A 493 -20.79 14.46 -14.62
CA ILE A 493 -19.82 15.37 -14.00
C ILE A 493 -19.25 14.74 -12.73
N LEU A 494 -20.10 14.20 -11.85
CA LEU A 494 -19.65 13.49 -10.64
C LEU A 494 -18.81 12.25 -10.97
N PHE A 495 -19.08 11.57 -12.08
CA PHE A 495 -18.26 10.44 -12.52
C PHE A 495 -16.87 10.86 -13.00
N GLN A 496 -16.77 11.99 -13.70
CA GLN A 496 -15.51 12.48 -14.27
C GLN A 496 -14.58 13.10 -13.20
N PHE A 497 -15.15 13.82 -12.23
CA PHE A 497 -14.39 14.58 -11.23
C PHE A 497 -14.45 14.00 -9.81
N GLY A 498 -15.40 13.11 -9.53
CA GLY A 498 -15.51 12.45 -8.23
C GLY A 498 -14.47 11.35 -8.05
N THR A 499 -13.97 11.21 -6.83
CA THR A 499 -13.06 10.14 -6.42
C THR A 499 -13.78 9.10 -5.55
N GLY A 500 -13.26 7.87 -5.54
CA GLY A 500 -13.71 6.76 -4.69
C GLY A 500 -15.25 6.63 -4.57
N PRO A 501 -15.85 6.86 -3.38
CA PRO A 501 -17.29 6.66 -3.14
C PRO A 501 -18.23 7.52 -3.99
N VAL A 502 -17.84 8.76 -4.31
CA VAL A 502 -18.67 9.69 -5.12
C VAL A 502 -18.79 9.19 -6.56
N ARG A 503 -17.72 8.60 -7.09
CA ARG A 503 -17.74 7.97 -8.41
C ARG A 503 -18.66 6.76 -8.45
N GLY A 504 -18.66 5.93 -7.39
CA GLY A 504 -19.59 4.80 -7.23
C GLY A 504 -21.06 5.23 -7.21
N PHE A 505 -21.37 6.32 -6.49
CA PHE A 505 -22.69 6.96 -6.53
C PHE A 505 -23.08 7.40 -7.94
N ALA A 506 -22.17 8.09 -8.65
CA ALA A 506 -22.40 8.59 -9.99
C ALA A 506 -22.69 7.47 -11.01
N VAL A 507 -21.96 6.36 -10.96
CA VAL A 507 -22.18 5.19 -11.83
C VAL A 507 -23.55 4.57 -11.57
N THR A 508 -23.88 4.35 -10.30
CA THR A 508 -25.16 3.74 -9.91
C THR A 508 -26.34 4.62 -10.32
N LEU A 509 -26.22 5.94 -10.10
CA LEU A 509 -27.22 6.91 -10.51
C LEU A 509 -27.39 6.97 -12.04
N SER A 510 -26.30 6.95 -12.82
CA SER A 510 -26.33 6.98 -14.28
C SER A 510 -27.03 5.75 -14.86
N ILE A 511 -26.66 4.55 -14.40
CA ILE A 511 -27.31 3.29 -14.80
C ILE A 511 -28.78 3.30 -14.38
N GLY A 512 -29.06 3.77 -13.15
CA GLY A 512 -30.40 3.97 -12.63
C GLY A 512 -31.27 4.86 -13.52
N ILE A 513 -30.75 5.98 -14.00
CA ILE A 513 -31.49 6.91 -14.86
C ILE A 513 -31.79 6.27 -16.23
N VAL A 514 -30.80 5.62 -16.85
CA VAL A 514 -30.99 4.96 -18.16
C VAL A 514 -31.99 3.80 -18.05
N ALA A 515 -31.88 2.99 -17.00
CA ALA A 515 -32.82 1.89 -16.74
C ALA A 515 -34.23 2.41 -16.41
N SER A 516 -34.34 3.52 -15.68
CA SER A 516 -35.61 4.18 -15.34
C SER A 516 -36.31 4.65 -16.60
N PHE A 517 -35.58 5.33 -17.49
CA PHE A 517 -36.08 5.81 -18.76
C PHE A 517 -36.63 4.67 -19.64
N PHE A 518 -35.88 3.57 -19.76
CA PHE A 518 -36.31 2.38 -20.47
C PHE A 518 -37.54 1.73 -19.80
N SER A 519 -37.55 1.62 -18.48
CA SER A 519 -38.66 1.03 -17.73
C SER A 519 -39.95 1.84 -17.94
N ALA A 520 -39.93 3.15 -17.71
CA ALA A 520 -41.11 4.00 -17.81
C ALA A 520 -41.67 4.05 -19.24
N LEU A 521 -40.85 4.30 -20.26
CA LEU A 521 -41.34 4.53 -21.62
C LEU A 521 -41.56 3.25 -22.44
N PHE A 522 -40.83 2.17 -22.14
CA PHE A 522 -40.92 0.92 -22.88
C PHE A 522 -41.64 -0.17 -22.08
N VAL A 523 -41.24 -0.44 -20.83
CA VAL A 523 -41.80 -1.53 -20.02
C VAL A 523 -43.21 -1.19 -19.56
N THR A 524 -43.41 -0.08 -18.84
CA THR A 524 -44.74 0.35 -18.36
C THR A 524 -45.72 0.52 -19.52
N ARG A 525 -45.29 1.17 -20.62
CA ARG A 525 -46.12 1.29 -21.83
C ARG A 525 -46.54 -0.06 -22.40
N SER A 526 -45.63 -1.03 -22.43
CA SER A 526 -45.93 -2.37 -22.95
C SER A 526 -46.92 -3.11 -22.05
N PHE A 527 -46.80 -2.98 -20.73
CA PHE A 527 -47.75 -3.53 -19.77
C PHE A 527 -49.14 -2.90 -19.90
N PHE A 528 -49.22 -1.58 -20.08
CA PHE A 528 -50.48 -0.89 -20.34
C PHE A 528 -51.15 -1.35 -21.63
N LEU A 529 -50.39 -1.46 -22.73
CA LEU A 529 -50.92 -1.93 -24.00
C LEU A 529 -51.44 -3.36 -23.90
N LEU A 530 -50.75 -4.24 -23.18
CA LEU A 530 -51.16 -5.63 -22.99
C LEU A 530 -52.42 -5.73 -22.12
N TYR A 531 -52.52 -4.93 -21.06
CA TYR A 531 -53.73 -4.82 -20.24
C TYR A 531 -54.94 -4.31 -21.04
N LEU A 532 -54.72 -3.36 -21.96
CA LEU A 532 -55.73 -2.82 -22.85
C LEU A 532 -56.20 -3.79 -23.95
N GLN A 533 -55.43 -4.82 -24.31
CA GLN A 533 -55.83 -5.78 -25.34
C GLN A 533 -57.07 -6.61 -24.97
N GLY A 534 -57.36 -6.75 -23.67
CA GLY A 534 -58.53 -7.48 -23.17
C GLY A 534 -59.78 -6.63 -22.91
N LYS A 535 -59.71 -5.29 -23.10
CA LYS A 535 -60.80 -4.35 -22.76
C LYS A 535 -61.40 -3.66 -23.97
N LYS A 536 -62.68 -3.31 -23.92
CA LYS A 536 -63.35 -2.49 -24.95
C LYS A 536 -62.87 -1.03 -24.82
N ALA A 537 -62.90 -0.28 -25.94
CA ALA A 537 -62.36 1.08 -26.01
C ALA A 537 -62.98 2.11 -25.04
N SER A 538 -64.15 1.80 -24.48
CA SER A 538 -64.92 2.61 -23.53
C SER A 538 -64.88 2.09 -22.09
N ASP A 539 -64.19 0.99 -21.80
CA ASP A 539 -64.14 0.46 -20.44
C ASP A 539 -63.32 1.42 -19.54
N PRO A 540 -63.82 1.74 -18.34
CA PRO A 540 -63.07 2.57 -17.40
C PRO A 540 -61.78 1.84 -16.99
N ILE A 541 -60.69 2.60 -16.93
CA ILE A 541 -59.44 2.17 -16.32
C ILE A 541 -59.33 2.87 -14.97
N SER A 542 -59.00 2.10 -13.94
CA SER A 542 -58.51 2.66 -12.69
C SER A 542 -57.06 3.11 -12.90
N VAL A 543 -56.89 4.40 -13.20
CA VAL A 543 -55.60 5.10 -13.19
C VAL A 543 -55.64 6.06 -12.03
#